data_AF-A0A9D7YIV7-F1
#
_entry.id   AF-A0A9D7YIV7-F1
#
_cell.length_a   1.000
_cell.length_b   1.000
_cell.length_c   1.000
_cell.angle_alpha   90.00
_cell.angle_beta   90.00
_cell.angle_gamma   90.00
#
_symmetry.space_group_name_H-M   'P 1'
#
loop_
_entity.id
_entity.type
_entity.pdbx_description
1 polymer ?
#
loop_
_entity_poly.entity_id
_entity_poly.type
_entity_poly.pdbx_seq_one_letter_code
_entity_poly.pdbx_strand_id
1 'polypeptide(L)'
;MSIIGQPRLYARLVLETVIIWVLYALPLWIITQSLPFPSAHTITMVDAAIMLVIISVGVTIAPTPGALGVYQSFAQTALVVLAGATPTEGLAFGMLAWTVNYGLAFVVGAICWLIESRNGITFRSLSSKSLAH
;
A
#
# COMPACT_ATOMS: atom_id res chain seq x y z
N MET A 1 1.42 -20.96 22.65
CA MET A 1 2.75 -20.51 22.17
C MET A 1 3.61 -21.74 21.88
N SER A 2 3.61 -22.26 20.64
CA SER A 2 4.57 -23.29 20.19
C SER A 2 4.93 -23.05 18.73
N ILE A 3 5.48 -21.86 18.46
CA ILE A 3 6.01 -21.47 17.13
C ILE A 3 7.53 -21.68 17.09
N ILE A 4 8.19 -21.72 18.25
CA ILE A 4 9.66 -21.62 18.33
C ILE A 4 10.38 -22.92 17.89
N GLY A 5 9.68 -24.04 17.72
CA GLY A 5 10.29 -25.36 17.47
C GLY A 5 10.19 -25.93 16.05
N GLN A 6 9.53 -25.27 15.08
CA GLN A 6 9.27 -25.86 13.76
C GLN A 6 9.94 -25.08 12.62
N PRO A 7 11.08 -25.54 12.06
CA PRO A 7 11.81 -24.84 10.99
C PRO A 7 10.96 -24.60 9.73
N ARG A 8 9.98 -25.48 9.47
CA ARG A 8 9.03 -25.35 8.36
C ARG A 8 8.13 -24.10 8.48
N LEU A 9 7.80 -23.67 9.70
CA LEU A 9 7.00 -22.45 9.92
C LEU A 9 7.82 -21.19 9.62
N TYR A 10 9.10 -21.14 9.99
CA TYR A 10 9.98 -20.03 9.64
C TYR A 10 10.18 -19.90 8.13
N ALA A 11 10.42 -21.02 7.43
CA ALA A 11 10.56 -21.01 5.98
C ALA A 11 9.28 -20.50 5.29
N ARG A 12 8.11 -20.94 5.77
CA ARG A 12 6.81 -20.45 5.27
C ARG A 12 6.63 -18.95 5.53
N LEU A 13 6.94 -18.48 6.74
CA LEU A 13 6.83 -17.07 7.09
C LEU A 13 7.73 -16.19 6.23
N VAL A 14 8.97 -16.61 6.00
CA VAL A 14 9.91 -15.89 5.13
C VAL A 14 9.39 -15.84 3.71
N LEU A 15 8.92 -16.96 3.16
CA LEU A 15 8.34 -17.01 1.82
C LEU A 15 7.11 -16.11 1.69
N GLU A 16 6.16 -16.20 2.62
CA GLU A 16 4.97 -15.36 2.66
C GLU A 16 5.35 -13.87 2.74
N THR A 17 6.35 -13.53 3.56
CA THR A 17 6.87 -12.16 3.66
C THR A 17 7.44 -11.69 2.33
N VAL A 18 8.34 -12.45 1.71
CA VAL A 18 8.94 -12.09 0.41
C VAL A 18 7.86 -11.92 -0.67
N ILE A 19 6.86 -12.80 -0.71
CA ILE A 19 5.72 -12.68 -1.64
C ILE A 19 4.97 -11.37 -1.41
N ILE A 20 4.67 -11.01 -0.16
CA ILE A 20 4.00 -9.75 0.17
C ILE A 20 4.85 -8.56 -0.31
N TRP A 21 6.15 -8.53 -0.01
CA TRP A 21 7.03 -7.44 -0.47
C TRP A 21 7.03 -7.28 -2.00
N VAL A 22 7.09 -8.39 -2.74
CA VAL A 22 7.01 -8.37 -4.20
C VAL A 22 5.65 -7.84 -4.68
N LEU A 23 4.55 -8.32 -4.09
CA LEU A 23 3.19 -7.87 -4.45
C LEU A 23 2.95 -6.39 -4.14
N TYR A 24 3.63 -5.82 -3.14
CA TYR A 24 3.57 -4.39 -2.83
C TYR A 24 4.52 -3.54 -3.69
N ALA A 25 5.68 -4.06 -4.08
CA ALA A 25 6.60 -3.36 -4.97
C ALA A 25 6.13 -3.36 -6.43
N LEU A 26 5.49 -4.45 -6.86
CA LEU A 26 4.99 -4.64 -8.22
C LEU A 26 4.09 -3.51 -8.73
N PRO A 27 3.05 -3.04 -8.00
CA PRO A 27 2.22 -1.93 -8.48
C PRO A 27 3.01 -0.63 -8.62
N LEU A 28 3.98 -0.36 -7.74
CA LEU A 28 4.85 0.81 -7.88
C LEU A 28 5.66 0.73 -9.17
N TRP A 29 6.26 -0.43 -9.46
CA TRP A 29 6.99 -0.66 -10.70
C TRP A 29 6.08 -0.54 -11.93
N ILE A 30 4.88 -1.13 -11.92
CA ILE A 30 3.94 -1.04 -13.04
C ILE A 30 3.56 0.42 -13.34
N ILE A 31 3.33 1.23 -12.29
CA ILE A 31 2.97 2.65 -12.46
C ILE A 31 4.12 3.44 -13.09
N THR A 32 5.38 3.15 -12.74
CA THR A 32 6.52 3.84 -13.38
C THR A 32 6.69 3.46 -14.85
N GLN A 33 6.24 2.28 -15.26
CA GLN A 33 6.24 1.87 -16.67
C GLN A 33 5.02 2.40 -17.46
N SER A 34 3.92 2.72 -16.77
CA SER A 34 2.67 3.14 -17.44
C SER A 34 2.59 4.63 -17.73
N LEU A 35 3.45 5.44 -17.11
CA LEU A 35 3.46 6.89 -17.26
C LEU A 35 4.73 7.36 -17.97
N PRO A 36 4.61 8.30 -18.93
CA PRO A 36 5.78 8.95 -19.48
C PRO A 36 6.33 9.95 -18.46
N PHE A 37 7.51 9.65 -17.91
CA PHE A 37 8.28 10.59 -17.09
C PHE A 37 9.56 11.02 -17.84
N PRO A 38 9.49 12.07 -18.69
CA PRO A 38 10.60 12.47 -19.55
C PRO A 38 11.93 12.72 -18.82
N SER A 39 11.87 13.18 -17.57
CA SER A 39 13.09 13.51 -16.81
C SER A 39 13.61 12.33 -15.99
N ALA A 40 12.82 11.26 -15.85
CA ALA A 40 13.17 10.12 -15.00
C ALA A 40 14.00 9.08 -15.77
N HIS A 41 15.04 8.57 -15.12
CA HIS A 41 15.72 7.36 -15.56
C HIS A 41 14.84 6.12 -15.39
N THR A 42 15.15 5.07 -16.15
CA THR A 42 14.43 3.80 -16.11
C THR A 42 14.48 3.20 -14.70
N ILE A 43 13.30 3.00 -14.12
CA ILE A 43 13.14 2.39 -12.79
C ILE A 43 13.15 0.86 -12.89
N THR A 44 14.05 0.23 -12.14
CA THR A 44 14.09 -1.22 -12.01
C THR A 44 13.13 -1.70 -10.91
N MET A 45 12.90 -3.02 -10.85
CA MET A 45 12.12 -3.63 -9.76
C MET A 45 12.78 -3.43 -8.39
N VAL A 46 14.13 -3.35 -8.35
CA VAL A 46 14.88 -3.09 -7.11
C VAL A 46 14.62 -1.67 -6.63
N ASP A 47 14.64 -0.70 -7.54
CA ASP A 47 14.31 0.70 -7.22
C ASP A 47 12.88 0.83 -6.71
N ALA A 48 11.92 0.11 -7.29
CA ALA A 48 10.55 0.07 -6.80
C ALA A 48 10.43 -0.53 -5.38
N ALA A 49 11.25 -1.53 -5.04
CA ALA A 49 11.31 -2.05 -3.68
C ALA A 49 11.92 -1.03 -2.69
N ILE A 50 12.91 -0.26 -3.12
CA ILE A 50 13.48 0.84 -2.32
C ILE A 50 12.44 1.96 -2.14
N MET A 51 11.70 2.32 -3.20
CA MET A 51 10.58 3.26 -3.10
C MET A 51 9.54 2.80 -2.08
N LEU A 52 9.19 1.52 -2.10
CA LEU A 52 8.27 0.93 -1.13
C LEU A 52 8.77 1.11 0.31
N VAL A 53 10.06 0.90 0.57
CA VAL A 53 10.66 1.13 1.90
C VAL A 53 10.53 2.60 2.30
N ILE A 54 10.91 3.54 1.42
CA ILE A 54 10.84 4.98 1.68
C ILE A 54 9.41 5.40 2.05
N ILE A 55 8.43 4.99 1.23
CA ILE A 55 7.02 5.28 1.44
C ILE A 55 6.54 4.65 2.75
N SER A 56 6.87 3.39 3.01
CA SER A 56 6.44 2.66 4.20
C SER A 56 6.95 3.32 5.48
N VAL A 57 8.19 3.81 5.48
CA VAL A 57 8.74 4.58 6.62
C VAL A 57 7.90 5.82 6.85
N GLY A 58 7.62 6.61 5.81
CA GLY A 58 6.79 7.83 5.91
C GLY A 58 5.41 7.55 6.48
N VAL A 59 4.71 6.54 5.95
CA VAL A 59 3.38 6.13 6.42
C VAL A 59 3.42 5.61 7.86
N THR A 60 4.48 4.91 8.26
CA THR A 60 4.60 4.34 9.62
C THR A 60 4.82 5.42 10.67
N ILE A 61 5.60 6.46 10.38
CA ILE A 61 5.94 7.50 11.36
C ILE A 61 4.84 8.54 11.52
N ALA A 62 4.01 8.75 10.50
CA ALA A 62 3.03 9.82 10.49
C ALA A 62 1.63 9.29 10.87
N PRO A 63 1.00 9.77 11.96
CA PRO A 63 -0.32 9.33 12.38
C PRO A 63 -1.42 9.98 11.54
N THR A 64 -1.43 9.71 10.23
CA THR A 64 -2.38 10.30 9.28
C THR A 64 -3.40 9.27 8.82
N PRO A 65 -4.71 9.50 9.02
CA PRO A 65 -5.75 8.63 8.48
C PRO A 65 -5.59 8.49 6.96
N GLY A 66 -5.47 7.25 6.47
CA GLY A 66 -5.34 6.96 5.04
C GLY A 66 -4.03 7.43 4.39
N ALA A 67 -3.01 7.80 5.19
CA ALA A 67 -1.69 8.24 4.71
C ALA A 67 -1.71 9.43 3.74
N LEU A 68 -2.78 10.24 3.78
CA LEU A 68 -2.96 11.37 2.87
C LEU A 68 -1.87 12.43 3.08
N GLY A 69 -1.30 12.94 1.99
CA GLY A 69 -0.19 13.90 1.97
C GLY A 69 1.17 13.26 2.24
N VAL A 70 1.24 12.36 3.22
CA VAL A 70 2.49 11.64 3.57
C VAL A 70 2.87 10.65 2.48
N TYR A 71 1.93 9.84 2.00
CA TYR A 71 2.22 8.87 0.94
C TYR A 71 2.72 9.58 -0.32
N GLN A 72 2.02 10.63 -0.76
CA GLN A 72 2.36 11.37 -1.98
C GLN A 72 3.72 12.07 -1.86
N SER A 73 4.02 12.71 -0.72
CA SER A 73 5.30 13.40 -0.51
C SER A 73 6.48 12.43 -0.46
N PHE A 74 6.33 11.28 0.20
CA PHE A 74 7.39 10.27 0.25
C PHE A 74 7.55 9.54 -1.09
N ALA A 75 6.47 9.25 -1.81
CA ALA A 75 6.53 8.69 -3.15
C ALA A 75 7.19 9.66 -4.15
N GLN A 76 6.86 10.95 -4.06
CA GLN A 76 7.50 12.02 -4.84
C GLN A 76 9.00 12.07 -4.54
N THR A 77 9.37 12.11 -3.25
CA THR A 77 10.78 12.14 -2.83
C THR A 77 11.52 10.91 -3.35
N ALA A 78 10.92 9.72 -3.25
CA ALA A 78 11.53 8.49 -3.73
C ALA A 78 11.78 8.53 -5.24
N LEU A 79 10.81 8.97 -6.05
CA LEU A 79 10.99 9.05 -7.51
C LEU A 79 12.01 10.11 -7.91
N VAL A 80 12.02 11.27 -7.25
CA VAL A 80 13.00 12.34 -7.51
C VAL A 80 14.41 11.86 -7.19
N VAL A 81 14.61 11.23 -6.03
CA VAL A 81 15.94 10.80 -5.57
C VAL A 81 16.45 9.59 -6.35
N LEU A 82 15.58 8.62 -6.66
CA LEU A 82 16.01 7.37 -7.32
C LEU A 82 16.05 7.50 -8.85
N ALA A 83 15.18 8.31 -9.45
CA ALA A 83 15.05 8.40 -10.90
C ALA A 83 15.54 9.74 -11.47
N GLY A 84 15.78 10.77 -10.65
CA GLY A 84 16.05 12.12 -11.14
C GLY A 84 14.81 12.83 -11.71
N ALA A 85 13.59 12.32 -11.42
CA ALA A 85 12.35 12.94 -11.87
C ALA A 85 12.18 14.36 -11.33
N THR A 86 11.41 15.19 -12.02
CA THR A 86 10.99 16.48 -11.47
C THR A 86 10.02 16.29 -10.30
N PRO A 87 9.95 17.25 -9.36
CA PRO A 87 8.97 17.19 -8.27
C PRO A 87 7.53 17.04 -8.76
N THR A 88 7.18 17.64 -9.89
CA THR A 88 5.83 17.55 -10.48
C THR A 88 5.53 16.13 -10.97
N GLU A 89 6.46 15.47 -11.66
CA GLU A 89 6.34 14.07 -12.09
C GLU A 89 6.26 13.13 -10.88
N GLY A 90 7.10 13.35 -9.87
CA GLY A 90 7.08 12.60 -8.61
C GLY A 90 5.74 12.72 -7.87
N LEU A 91 5.11 13.90 -7.86
CA LEU A 91 3.81 14.09 -7.25
C LEU A 91 2.70 13.35 -8.03
N ALA A 92 2.74 13.40 -9.37
CA ALA A 92 1.80 12.67 -10.22
C ALA A 92 1.90 11.16 -9.99
N PHE A 93 3.12 10.63 -9.91
CA PHE A 93 3.39 9.25 -9.50
C PHE A 93 2.80 8.95 -8.12
N GLY A 94 3.08 9.79 -7.12
CA GLY A 94 2.62 9.60 -5.75
C GLY A 94 1.09 9.59 -5.63
N MET A 95 0.39 10.43 -6.39
CA MET A 95 -1.08 10.43 -6.45
C MET A 95 -1.61 9.11 -6.99
N LEU A 96 -1.09 8.64 -8.12
CA LEU A 96 -1.54 7.39 -8.73
C LEU A 96 -1.19 6.17 -7.88
N ALA A 97 0.02 6.12 -7.32
CA ALA A 97 0.46 5.06 -6.42
C ALA A 97 -0.42 4.98 -5.16
N TRP A 98 -0.78 6.12 -4.57
CA TRP A 98 -1.72 6.17 -3.45
C TRP A 98 -3.12 5.70 -3.86
N THR A 99 -3.65 6.16 -4.99
CA THR A 99 -4.96 5.75 -5.49
C THR A 99 -5.02 4.26 -5.81
N VAL A 100 -3.97 3.68 -6.37
CA VAL A 100 -3.93 2.23 -6.63
C VAL A 100 -3.90 1.43 -5.33
N ASN A 101 -3.09 1.85 -4.34
CA ASN A 101 -2.96 1.13 -3.07
C ASN A 101 -4.20 1.27 -2.17
N TYR A 102 -4.64 2.50 -1.91
CA TYR A 102 -5.75 2.78 -0.99
C TYR A 102 -7.11 2.80 -1.70
N GLY A 103 -7.17 3.30 -2.92
CA GLY A 103 -8.41 3.35 -3.70
C GLY A 103 -8.96 1.95 -4.00
N LEU A 104 -8.10 0.97 -4.28
CA LEU A 104 -8.55 -0.41 -4.45
C LEU A 104 -9.17 -0.96 -3.15
N ALA A 105 -8.54 -0.72 -2.01
CA ALA A 105 -9.09 -1.12 -0.70
C ALA A 105 -10.44 -0.44 -0.43
N PHE A 106 -10.59 0.84 -0.79
CA PHE A 106 -11.88 1.55 -0.69
C PHE A 106 -12.94 0.93 -1.59
N VAL A 107 -12.62 0.61 -2.84
CA VAL A 107 -13.57 0.01 -3.77
C VAL A 107 -14.01 -1.38 -3.30
N VAL A 108 -13.06 -2.23 -2.91
CA VAL A 108 -13.37 -3.58 -2.40
C VAL A 108 -14.17 -3.49 -1.09
N GLY A 109 -13.76 -2.62 -0.17
CA GLY A 109 -14.48 -2.38 1.07
C GLY A 109 -15.91 -1.89 0.84
N ALA A 110 -16.09 -0.97 -0.11
CA ALA A 110 -17.41 -0.46 -0.49
C ALA A 110 -18.30 -1.55 -1.11
N ILE A 111 -17.75 -2.42 -1.97
CA ILE A 111 -18.49 -3.55 -2.55
C ILE A 111 -18.93 -4.52 -1.44
N CYS A 112 -18.02 -4.92 -0.56
CA CYS A 112 -18.35 -5.79 0.57
C CYS A 112 -19.43 -5.17 1.45
N TRP A 113 -19.32 -3.88 1.76
CA TRP A 113 -20.32 -3.15 2.51
C TRP A 113 -21.71 -3.16 1.83
N LEU A 114 -21.76 -2.92 0.52
CA LEU A 114 -23.01 -2.93 -0.23
C LEU A 114 -23.67 -4.31 -0.23
N ILE A 115 -22.90 -5.39 -0.40
CA ILE A 115 -23.39 -6.76 -0.33
C ILE A 115 -23.97 -7.05 1.06
N GLU A 116 -23.23 -6.70 2.10
CA GLU A 116 -23.63 -6.96 3.49
C GLU A 116 -24.86 -6.14 3.92
N SER A 117 -24.94 -4.87 3.49
CA SER A 117 -26.10 -4.03 3.73
C SER A 117 -27.38 -4.59 3.10
N ARG A 118 -27.28 -5.27 1.96
CA ARG A 118 -28.41 -5.96 1.29
C ARG A 118 -28.82 -7.24 2.03
N ASN A 119 -27.89 -7.90 2.72
CA ASN A 119 -28.14 -9.09 3.54
C ASN A 119 -28.71 -8.77 4.94
N GLY A 120 -28.92 -7.49 5.25
CA GLY A 120 -29.63 -7.06 6.47
C GLY A 120 -28.75 -6.85 7.71
N ILE A 121 -27.43 -7.03 7.61
CA ILE A 121 -26.52 -6.67 8.70
C ILE A 121 -26.32 -5.14 8.69
N THR A 122 -27.19 -4.45 9.41
CA THR A 122 -27.14 -3.00 9.61
C THR A 122 -26.26 -2.64 10.81
N PHE A 123 -25.64 -1.46 10.83
CA PHE A 123 -24.87 -0.90 11.97
C PHE A 123 -25.52 -1.09 13.36
N ARG A 124 -26.86 -1.14 13.43
CA ARG A 124 -27.62 -1.41 14.65
C ARG A 124 -27.40 -2.82 15.23
N SER A 125 -27.13 -3.84 14.42
CA SER A 125 -26.87 -5.20 14.91
C SER A 125 -25.53 -5.30 15.66
N LEU A 126 -24.54 -4.48 15.27
CA LEU A 126 -23.24 -4.37 15.93
C LEU A 126 -23.34 -3.63 17.28
N SER A 127 -24.23 -2.63 17.38
CA SER A 127 -24.46 -1.90 18.63
C SER A 127 -25.19 -2.71 19.70
N SER A 128 -26.13 -3.59 19.34
CA SER A 128 -26.90 -4.36 20.34
C SER A 128 -26.08 -5.45 21.07
N LYS A 129 -25.02 -5.97 20.44
CA LYS A 129 -24.13 -6.96 21.08
C LYS A 129 -23.21 -6.38 22.16
N SER A 130 -23.08 -5.05 22.25
CA SER A 130 -22.27 -4.38 23.27
C SER A 130 -23.00 -4.16 24.60
N LEU A 131 -24.32 -4.40 24.66
CA LEU A 131 -25.14 -4.15 25.85
C LEU A 131 -25.57 -5.45 26.58
N ALA A 132 -25.04 -6.59 26.16
CA ALA A 132 -25.36 -7.91 26.74
C ALA A 132 -24.25 -8.48 27.63
N HIS A 133 -23.27 -7.66 28.03
CA HIS A 133 -22.22 -8.01 29.00
C HIS A 133 -22.04 -6.92 30.04
#